data_AF-A0A8R1E0U0-F1
#
_entry.id   AF-A0A8R1E0U0-F1
#
_cell.length_a   1.000
_cell.length_b   1.000
_cell.length_c   1.000
_cell.angle_alpha   90.00
_cell.angle_beta   90.00
_cell.angle_gamma   90.00
#
_symmetry.space_group_name_H-M   'P 1'
#
loop_
_entity.id
_entity.type
_entity.pdbx_description
1 polymer ?
#
loop_
_entity_poly.entity_id
_entity_poly.type
_entity_poly.pdbx_seq_one_letter_code
_entity_poly.pdbx_strand_id
1 'polypeptide(L)'
;MPASIFNDKDDEILMKYVTEKTTAPTATFRRPRTFWEDCSKICFKSMKSPGMLSRRFRYLSTVKLHELKNIDLESKVRMLLASRHPINEEMLKELQQDAEIVELNERRVLIRYKKGDFELGSDRKYEVFFTRKEDMDLLNFIAKKAKSALSPIPKLDLFDEYVRLHNPIRTSYSLCHRFRYKLAREIQEMDGLDIEIKLRMLFITSYHPLDEQFIQGYAFF
;
A
#
# COMPACT_ATOMS: atom_id res chain seq x y z
N MET A 1 -6.64 1.73 35.04
CA MET A 1 -6.60 1.63 33.57
C MET A 1 -7.94 1.10 33.09
N PRO A 2 -8.60 1.67 32.07
CA PRO A 2 -9.83 1.09 31.57
C PRO A 2 -9.54 -0.34 31.07
N ALA A 3 -10.39 -1.30 31.45
CA ALA A 3 -10.27 -2.66 30.99
C ALA A 3 -10.21 -2.68 29.45
N SER A 4 -9.24 -3.41 28.89
CA SER A 4 -9.16 -3.60 27.45
C SER A 4 -10.50 -4.13 26.95
N ILE A 5 -11.09 -3.44 25.97
CA ILE A 5 -12.39 -3.83 25.40
C ILE A 5 -12.31 -5.22 24.72
N PHE A 6 -11.11 -5.73 24.45
CA PHE A 6 -10.84 -7.07 23.96
C PHE A 6 -9.96 -7.83 24.95
N ASN A 7 -10.32 -9.07 25.26
CA ASN A 7 -9.46 -10.02 25.98
C ASN A 7 -8.87 -11.06 25.01
N ASP A 8 -7.97 -11.91 25.49
CA ASP A 8 -7.29 -12.91 24.66
C ASP A 8 -8.29 -13.89 24.01
N LYS A 9 -9.37 -14.25 24.71
CA LYS A 9 -10.43 -15.10 24.17
C LYS A 9 -11.20 -14.41 23.03
N ASP A 10 -11.42 -13.09 23.13
CA ASP A 10 -12.01 -12.31 22.04
C ASP A 10 -11.09 -12.32 20.81
N ASP A 11 -9.77 -12.22 21.01
CA ASP A 11 -8.78 -12.29 19.93
C ASP A 11 -8.75 -13.67 19.27
N GLU A 12 -8.77 -14.76 20.07
CA GLU A 12 -8.86 -16.13 19.56
C GLU A 12 -10.10 -16.34 18.70
N ILE A 13 -11.27 -15.91 19.19
CA ILE A 13 -12.55 -16.01 18.47
C ILE A 13 -12.47 -15.23 17.15
N LEU A 14 -11.97 -13.99 17.20
CA LEU A 14 -11.83 -13.12 16.04
C LEU A 14 -10.89 -13.74 14.99
N MET A 15 -9.71 -14.21 15.41
CA MET A 15 -8.71 -14.76 14.50
C MET A 15 -9.14 -16.10 13.92
N LYS A 16 -9.84 -16.94 14.70
CA LYS A 16 -10.45 -18.18 14.20
C LYS A 16 -11.47 -17.88 13.10
N TYR A 17 -12.39 -16.95 13.34
CA TYR A 17 -13.38 -16.55 12.33
C TYR A 17 -12.72 -16.05 11.05
N VAL A 18 -11.70 -15.19 11.16
CA VAL A 18 -11.00 -14.68 9.97
C VAL A 18 -10.30 -15.82 9.23
N THR A 19 -9.58 -16.69 9.94
CA THR A 19 -8.88 -17.84 9.36
C THR A 19 -9.83 -18.72 8.56
N GLU A 20 -10.96 -19.12 9.16
CA GLU A 20 -12.01 -19.94 8.52
C GLU A 20 -12.53 -19.28 7.23
N LYS A 21 -12.73 -17.95 7.25
CA LYS A 21 -13.27 -17.21 6.10
C LYS A 21 -12.22 -16.87 5.03
N THR A 22 -10.93 -17.01 5.34
CA THR A 22 -9.83 -16.80 4.38
C THR A 22 -9.28 -18.09 3.77
N THR A 23 -9.90 -19.24 4.04
CA THR A 23 -9.48 -20.55 3.53
C THR A 23 -9.53 -20.66 1.99
N ALA A 24 -10.40 -19.92 1.31
CA ALA A 24 -10.48 -19.95 -0.15
C ALA A 24 -9.33 -19.12 -0.80
N PRO A 25 -8.62 -19.66 -1.82
CA PRO A 25 -7.42 -19.03 -2.43
C PRO A 25 -7.63 -17.62 -3.02
N THR A 26 -8.88 -17.20 -3.22
CA THR A 26 -9.27 -15.92 -3.83
C THR A 26 -10.12 -15.05 -2.89
N ALA A 27 -10.21 -15.40 -1.61
CA ALA A 27 -10.98 -14.66 -0.62
C ALA A 27 -10.32 -13.31 -0.30
N THR A 28 -10.53 -12.32 -1.15
CA THR A 28 -10.47 -10.94 -0.70
C THR A 28 -11.62 -10.70 0.28
N PHE A 29 -11.48 -9.78 1.23
CA PHE A 29 -12.63 -9.25 1.97
C PHE A 29 -13.55 -8.52 0.99
N ARG A 30 -14.31 -9.25 0.15
CA ARG A 30 -15.07 -8.74 -1.01
C ARG A 30 -16.04 -7.62 -0.62
N ARG A 31 -16.46 -7.57 0.66
CA ARG A 31 -17.27 -6.51 1.26
C ARG A 31 -16.87 -6.34 2.74
N PRO A 32 -15.93 -5.43 3.06
CA PRO A 32 -15.41 -5.31 4.43
C PRO A 32 -16.51 -5.06 5.47
N ARG A 33 -17.57 -4.32 5.10
CA ARG A 33 -18.66 -3.99 6.02
C ARG A 33 -19.49 -5.22 6.43
N THR A 34 -19.94 -6.02 5.46
CA THR A 34 -20.77 -7.21 5.76
C THR A 34 -19.98 -8.29 6.49
N PHE A 35 -18.68 -8.41 6.21
CA PHE A 35 -17.80 -9.34 6.92
C PHE A 35 -17.78 -9.09 8.43
N TRP A 36 -17.60 -7.83 8.84
CA TRP A 36 -17.55 -7.49 10.27
C TRP A 36 -18.94 -7.47 10.92
N GLU A 37 -20.00 -7.20 10.14
CA GLU A 37 -21.39 -7.36 10.58
C GLU A 37 -21.71 -8.83 10.89
N ASP A 38 -21.28 -9.75 10.02
CA ASP A 38 -21.46 -11.18 10.22
C ASP A 38 -20.61 -11.69 11.40
N CYS A 39 -19.35 -11.28 11.49
CA CYS A 39 -18.48 -11.62 12.63
C CYS A 39 -19.10 -11.14 13.95
N SER A 40 -19.60 -9.89 13.99
CA SER A 40 -20.26 -9.31 15.15
C SER A 40 -21.47 -10.15 15.59
N LYS A 41 -22.34 -10.51 14.64
CA LYS A 41 -23.56 -11.30 14.92
C LYS A 41 -23.22 -12.74 15.35
N ILE A 42 -22.39 -13.43 14.57
CA ILE A 42 -22.12 -14.87 14.73
C ILE A 42 -21.24 -15.13 15.95
N CYS A 43 -20.15 -14.37 16.10
CA CYS A 43 -19.11 -14.67 17.09
C CYS A 43 -19.34 -13.93 18.41
N PHE A 44 -19.93 -12.74 18.35
CA PHE A 44 -20.03 -11.83 19.49
C PHE A 44 -21.46 -11.46 19.88
N LYS A 45 -22.49 -12.07 19.26
CA LYS A 45 -23.91 -11.78 19.54
C LYS A 45 -24.21 -10.27 19.49
N SER A 46 -23.57 -9.56 18.56
CA SER A 46 -23.64 -8.10 18.40
C SER A 46 -23.07 -7.26 19.56
N MET A 47 -22.39 -7.86 20.54
CA MET A 47 -21.77 -7.13 21.66
C MET A 47 -20.57 -6.28 21.23
N LYS A 48 -19.87 -6.68 20.16
CA LYS A 48 -18.74 -5.94 19.58
C LYS A 48 -19.19 -5.34 18.26
N SER A 49 -19.07 -4.03 18.08
CA SER A 49 -19.48 -3.41 16.82
C SER A 49 -18.54 -3.81 15.66
N PRO A 50 -19.03 -3.82 14.41
CA PRO A 50 -18.21 -4.13 13.24
C PRO A 50 -16.93 -3.30 13.15
N GLY A 51 -17.01 -2.00 13.49
CA GLY A 51 -15.85 -1.10 13.49
C GLY A 51 -14.80 -1.46 14.55
N MET A 52 -15.23 -1.96 15.72
CA MET A 52 -14.31 -2.40 16.77
C MET A 52 -13.57 -3.68 16.36
N LEU A 53 -14.28 -4.63 15.77
CA LEU A 53 -13.69 -5.86 15.24
C LEU A 53 -12.67 -5.56 14.13
N SER A 54 -13.03 -4.69 13.18
CA SER A 54 -12.11 -4.29 12.11
C SER A 54 -10.82 -3.63 12.64
N ARG A 55 -10.95 -2.72 13.62
CA ARG A 55 -9.80 -2.05 14.24
C ARG A 55 -8.94 -3.04 15.03
N ARG A 56 -9.56 -3.95 15.79
CA ARG A 56 -8.83 -4.96 16.56
C ARG A 56 -8.09 -5.92 15.62
N PHE A 57 -8.76 -6.41 14.58
CA PHE A 57 -8.13 -7.26 13.57
C PHE A 57 -6.96 -6.57 12.89
N ARG A 58 -7.07 -5.29 12.53
CA ARG A 58 -5.94 -4.52 11.98
C ARG A 58 -4.76 -4.55 12.94
N TYR A 59 -4.97 -4.24 14.22
CA TYR A 59 -3.91 -4.29 15.22
C TYR A 59 -3.27 -5.68 15.32
N LEU A 60 -4.07 -6.74 15.43
CA LEU A 60 -3.56 -8.12 15.51
C LEU A 60 -2.76 -8.50 14.27
N SER A 61 -3.27 -8.20 13.07
CA SER A 61 -2.62 -8.56 11.81
C SER A 61 -1.36 -7.76 11.50
N THR A 62 -1.26 -6.49 11.92
CA THR A 62 -0.07 -5.66 11.64
C THR A 62 1.00 -5.72 12.73
N VAL A 63 0.62 -6.02 13.98
CA VAL A 63 1.54 -5.94 15.13
C VAL A 63 1.84 -7.31 15.70
N LYS A 64 0.83 -8.16 15.88
CA LYS A 64 0.95 -9.38 16.69
C LYS A 64 0.93 -10.67 15.90
N LEU A 65 0.73 -10.64 14.58
CA LEU A 65 0.47 -11.84 13.80
C LEU A 65 1.58 -12.90 13.93
N HIS A 66 2.83 -12.47 14.01
CA HIS A 66 3.99 -13.34 14.21
C HIS A 66 3.99 -14.04 15.59
N GLU A 67 3.38 -13.42 16.61
CA GLU A 67 3.28 -13.96 17.97
C GLU A 67 2.20 -15.06 18.09
N LEU A 68 1.26 -15.14 17.14
CA LEU A 68 0.12 -16.06 17.19
C LEU A 68 0.51 -17.47 16.74
N LYS A 69 1.03 -18.25 17.69
CA LYS A 69 1.52 -19.63 17.48
C LYS A 69 0.42 -20.66 17.16
N ASN A 70 -0.84 -20.33 17.47
CA ASN A 70 -2.00 -21.18 17.22
C ASN A 70 -2.54 -21.07 15.78
N ILE A 71 -1.92 -20.23 14.94
CA ILE A 71 -2.29 -20.04 13.53
C ILE A 71 -1.07 -20.44 12.69
N ASP A 72 -1.27 -21.41 11.80
CA ASP A 72 -0.21 -21.86 10.91
C ASP A 72 0.20 -20.77 9.90
N LEU A 73 1.41 -20.90 9.36
CA LEU A 73 1.99 -19.89 8.47
C LEU A 73 1.15 -19.67 7.20
N GLU A 74 0.58 -20.71 6.61
CA GLU A 74 -0.25 -20.57 5.41
C GLU A 74 -1.52 -19.77 5.70
N SER A 75 -2.16 -20.04 6.85
CA SER A 75 -3.30 -19.25 7.33
C SER A 75 -2.91 -17.79 7.54
N LYS A 76 -1.76 -17.50 8.18
CA LYS A 76 -1.24 -16.13 8.30
C LYS A 76 -1.07 -15.47 6.92
N VAL A 77 -0.49 -16.18 5.94
CA VAL A 77 -0.33 -15.70 4.55
C VAL A 77 -1.68 -15.37 3.90
N ARG A 78 -2.66 -16.28 3.98
CA ARG A 78 -4.03 -16.06 3.47
C ARG A 78 -4.65 -14.80 4.07
N MET A 79 -4.50 -14.60 5.38
CA MET A 79 -5.02 -13.44 6.09
C MET A 79 -4.36 -12.12 5.64
N LEU A 80 -3.04 -12.14 5.43
CA LEU A 80 -2.30 -10.97 4.94
C LEU A 80 -2.72 -10.58 3.52
N LEU A 81 -2.83 -11.56 2.62
CA LEU A 81 -3.31 -11.34 1.25
C LEU A 81 -4.76 -10.83 1.21
N ALA A 82 -5.64 -11.41 2.03
CA ALA A 82 -7.04 -11.01 2.10
C ALA A 82 -7.21 -9.58 2.67
N SER A 83 -6.44 -9.25 3.71
CA SER A 83 -6.52 -7.97 4.44
C SER A 83 -5.83 -6.81 3.76
N ARG A 84 -4.79 -7.10 2.97
CA ARG A 84 -3.91 -6.09 2.37
C ARG A 84 -3.30 -5.13 3.40
N HIS A 85 -3.07 -5.61 4.63
CA HIS A 85 -2.39 -4.84 5.66
C HIS A 85 -0.87 -4.88 5.48
N PRO A 86 -0.13 -3.83 5.88
CA PRO A 86 1.32 -3.85 5.90
C PRO A 86 1.85 -4.92 6.86
N ILE A 87 2.95 -5.57 6.48
CA ILE A 87 3.65 -6.52 7.36
C ILE A 87 4.80 -5.84 8.09
N ASN A 88 4.97 -6.21 9.37
CA ASN A 88 6.09 -5.79 10.18
C ASN A 88 7.35 -6.64 9.88
N GLU A 89 8.49 -6.26 10.47
CA GLU A 89 9.77 -6.93 10.22
C GLU A 89 9.81 -8.36 10.79
N GLU A 90 9.19 -8.63 11.94
CA GLU A 90 9.19 -9.99 12.51
C GLU A 90 8.42 -10.97 11.62
N MET A 91 7.24 -10.58 11.15
CA MET A 91 6.43 -11.39 10.24
C MET A 91 7.13 -11.57 8.89
N LEU A 92 7.81 -10.53 8.37
CA LEU A 92 8.59 -10.65 7.14
C LEU A 92 9.72 -11.67 7.30
N LYS A 93 10.46 -11.63 8.40
CA LYS A 93 11.50 -12.62 8.70
C LYS A 93 10.93 -14.03 8.80
N GLU A 94 9.79 -14.22 9.47
CA GLU A 94 9.10 -15.52 9.55
C GLU A 94 8.72 -16.05 8.16
N LEU A 95 8.19 -15.19 7.27
CA LEU A 95 7.85 -15.56 5.90
C LEU A 95 9.09 -15.94 5.07
N GLN A 96 10.20 -15.23 5.25
CA GLN A 96 11.42 -15.41 4.44
C GLN A 96 12.26 -16.63 4.83
N GLN A 97 11.99 -17.28 5.97
CA GLN A 97 12.83 -18.39 6.45
C GLN A 97 12.93 -19.56 5.46
N ASP A 98 11.80 -19.97 4.89
CA ASP A 98 11.72 -21.16 4.02
C ASP A 98 10.97 -20.91 2.70
N ALA A 99 10.59 -19.66 2.42
CA ALA A 99 9.83 -19.34 1.22
C ALA A 99 10.75 -19.18 0.01
N GLU A 100 10.31 -19.72 -1.13
CA GLU A 100 10.93 -19.49 -2.43
C GLU A 100 10.66 -18.06 -2.92
N ILE A 101 9.47 -17.53 -2.62
CA ILE A 101 9.03 -16.19 -3.06
C ILE A 101 8.32 -15.48 -1.91
N VAL A 102 8.73 -14.25 -1.62
CA VAL A 102 8.01 -13.29 -0.77
C VAL A 102 8.09 -11.93 -1.44
N GLU A 103 6.98 -11.48 -2.04
CA GLU A 103 6.91 -10.17 -2.69
C GLU A 103 6.03 -9.21 -1.89
N LEU A 104 6.47 -7.97 -1.76
CA LEU A 104 5.70 -6.88 -1.15
C LEU A 104 5.57 -5.70 -2.11
N ASN A 105 4.46 -4.96 -2.02
CA ASN A 105 4.35 -3.67 -2.73
C ASN A 105 4.99 -2.53 -1.94
N GLU A 106 4.94 -1.31 -2.51
CA GLU A 106 5.48 -0.08 -1.90
C GLU A 106 4.92 0.25 -0.50
N ARG A 107 3.76 -0.31 -0.14
CA ARG A 107 3.13 -0.14 1.18
C ARG A 107 3.47 -1.27 2.16
N ARG A 108 4.46 -2.12 1.82
CA ARG A 108 4.83 -3.33 2.56
C ARG A 108 3.68 -4.31 2.75
N VAL A 109 2.73 -4.34 1.83
CA VAL A 109 1.65 -5.33 1.84
C VAL A 109 2.13 -6.56 1.10
N LEU A 110 1.77 -7.76 1.56
CA LEU A 110 2.08 -9.03 0.88
C LEU A 110 1.22 -9.20 -0.37
N ILE A 111 1.86 -9.60 -1.48
CA ILE A 111 1.24 -9.63 -2.81
C ILE A 111 1.43 -10.97 -3.52
N ARG A 112 2.52 -11.67 -3.17
CA ARG A 112 2.83 -13.03 -3.60
C ARG A 112 3.64 -13.74 -2.54
N TYR A 113 3.35 -15.03 -2.36
CA TYR A 113 4.07 -15.93 -1.47
C TYR A 113 4.14 -17.33 -2.10
N LYS A 114 5.31 -17.96 -2.07
CA LYS A 114 5.51 -19.35 -2.52
C LYS A 114 6.43 -20.12 -1.57
N LYS A 115 6.01 -21.32 -1.17
CA LYS A 115 6.79 -22.30 -0.41
C LYS A 115 6.39 -23.72 -0.84
N GLY A 116 7.22 -24.41 -1.62
CA GLY A 116 6.87 -25.71 -2.19
C GLY A 116 5.62 -25.62 -3.07
N ASP A 117 4.67 -26.54 -2.84
CA ASP A 117 3.39 -26.59 -3.57
C ASP A 117 2.38 -25.51 -3.11
N PHE A 118 2.69 -24.79 -2.02
CA PHE A 118 1.86 -23.70 -1.54
C PHE A 118 2.24 -22.38 -2.20
N GLU A 119 1.42 -21.96 -3.16
CA GLU A 119 1.54 -20.67 -3.83
C GLU A 119 0.25 -19.87 -3.71
N LEU A 120 0.37 -18.63 -3.24
CA LEU A 120 -0.73 -17.68 -3.18
C LEU A 120 -0.30 -16.31 -3.68
N GLY A 121 -1.29 -15.56 -4.15
CA GLY A 121 -1.04 -14.37 -4.97
C GLY A 121 -1.18 -14.72 -6.44
N SER A 122 -0.96 -13.73 -7.28
CA SER A 122 -1.21 -13.86 -8.71
C SER A 122 0.12 -13.75 -9.46
N ASP A 123 0.42 -14.77 -10.26
CA ASP A 123 1.49 -14.73 -11.28
C ASP A 123 1.15 -13.70 -12.38
N ARG A 124 -0.14 -13.38 -12.51
CA ARG A 124 -0.57 -12.23 -13.29
C ARG A 124 -0.12 -10.98 -12.53
N LYS A 125 0.67 -10.16 -13.21
CA LYS A 125 1.08 -8.77 -12.92
C LYS A 125 -0.07 -7.82 -12.51
N TYR A 126 -0.87 -8.18 -11.51
CA TYR A 126 -1.97 -7.40 -10.94
C TYR A 126 -1.67 -6.92 -9.51
N GLU A 127 -0.44 -7.08 -9.08
CA GLU A 127 0.30 -5.95 -8.56
C GLU A 127 0.40 -4.93 -9.69
N VAL A 128 -0.47 -3.91 -9.69
CA VAL A 128 -0.29 -2.83 -10.66
C VAL A 128 0.95 -2.05 -10.18
N PHE A 129 2.15 -2.58 -10.41
CA PHE A 129 3.35 -1.77 -10.43
C PHE A 129 3.08 -0.66 -11.43
N PHE A 130 3.43 0.57 -11.10
CA PHE A 130 3.48 1.61 -12.12
C PHE A 130 4.42 1.12 -13.22
N THR A 131 3.85 0.86 -14.38
CA THR A 131 4.62 0.51 -15.56
C THR A 131 5.48 1.72 -15.93
N ARG A 132 6.62 1.47 -16.59
CA ARG A 132 7.44 2.56 -17.14
C ARG A 132 6.60 3.48 -18.03
N LYS A 133 5.63 2.94 -18.76
CA LYS A 133 4.69 3.73 -19.56
C LYS A 133 3.83 4.66 -18.69
N GLU A 134 3.21 4.15 -17.62
CA GLU A 134 2.43 4.98 -16.69
C GLU A 134 3.28 6.07 -16.02
N ASP A 135 4.51 5.73 -15.61
CA ASP A 135 5.44 6.71 -15.05
C ASP A 135 5.75 7.82 -16.07
N MET A 136 6.06 7.45 -17.32
CA MET A 136 6.34 8.41 -18.39
C MET A 136 5.12 9.24 -18.79
N ASP A 137 3.93 8.65 -18.84
CA ASP A 137 2.69 9.36 -19.14
C ASP A 137 2.37 10.40 -18.06
N LEU A 138 2.55 10.05 -16.79
CA LEU A 138 2.42 10.97 -15.67
C LEU A 138 3.48 12.09 -15.73
N LEU A 139 4.75 11.74 -15.93
CA LEU A 139 5.85 12.70 -16.01
C LEU A 139 5.67 13.68 -17.17
N ASN A 140 5.27 13.20 -18.35
CA ASN A 140 4.97 14.04 -19.50
C ASN A 140 3.80 14.99 -19.25
N PHE A 141 2.76 14.54 -18.54
CA PHE A 141 1.66 15.41 -18.14
C PHE A 141 2.13 16.51 -17.20
N ILE A 142 2.90 16.17 -16.16
CA ILE A 142 3.46 17.14 -15.21
C ILE A 142 4.40 18.12 -15.91
N ALA A 143 5.26 17.64 -16.81
CA ALA A 143 6.15 18.48 -17.63
C ALA A 143 5.37 19.50 -18.48
N LYS A 144 4.27 19.07 -19.11
CA LYS A 144 3.38 19.98 -19.87
C LYS A 144 2.76 21.04 -18.98
N LYS A 145 2.28 20.67 -17.79
CA LYS A 145 1.71 21.61 -16.81
C LYS A 145 2.75 22.59 -16.28
N ALA A 146 3.97 22.12 -16.05
CA ALA A 146 5.09 22.90 -15.54
C ALA A 146 5.50 24.05 -16.48
N LYS A 147 5.32 23.90 -17.79
CA LYS A 147 5.64 24.94 -18.79
C LYS A 147 4.85 26.24 -18.59
N SER A 148 3.60 26.15 -18.16
CA SER A 148 2.69 27.30 -18.06
C SER A 148 2.39 27.74 -16.63
N ALA A 149 2.92 27.03 -15.63
CA ALA A 149 2.61 27.29 -14.23
C ALA A 149 3.50 28.39 -13.64
N LEU A 150 2.89 29.34 -12.93
CA LEU A 150 3.57 30.45 -12.26
C LEU A 150 3.62 30.28 -10.73
N SER A 151 2.90 29.29 -10.20
CA SER A 151 2.82 29.00 -8.76
C SER A 151 2.71 27.50 -8.50
N PRO A 152 3.04 27.04 -7.29
CA PRO A 152 2.83 25.65 -6.90
C PRO A 152 1.35 25.27 -6.97
N ILE A 153 1.08 24.07 -7.48
CA ILE A 153 -0.27 23.52 -7.55
C ILE A 153 -0.54 22.78 -6.24
N PRO A 154 -1.75 22.91 -5.65
CA PRO A 154 -2.10 22.13 -4.48
C PRO A 154 -1.90 20.63 -4.70
N LYS A 155 -1.42 19.96 -3.65
CA LYS A 155 -0.77 18.64 -3.71
C LYS A 155 -1.58 17.54 -4.41
N LEU A 156 -2.91 17.58 -4.35
CA LEU A 156 -3.78 16.58 -4.97
C LEU A 156 -4.39 17.06 -6.28
N ASP A 157 -4.64 18.35 -6.44
CA ASP A 157 -5.32 18.95 -7.60
C ASP A 157 -4.66 18.57 -8.93
N LEU A 158 -3.33 18.56 -8.99
CA LEU A 158 -2.59 18.13 -10.19
C LEU A 158 -2.91 16.68 -10.57
N PHE A 159 -2.99 15.79 -9.58
CA PHE A 159 -3.23 14.36 -9.79
C PHE A 159 -4.73 14.07 -9.99
N ASP A 160 -5.62 14.82 -9.34
CA ASP A 160 -7.06 14.78 -9.60
C ASP A 160 -7.37 15.21 -11.03
N GLU A 161 -6.68 16.24 -11.53
CA GLU A 161 -6.80 16.64 -12.92
C GLU A 161 -6.32 15.54 -13.88
N TYR A 162 -5.18 14.92 -13.60
CA TYR A 162 -4.68 13.78 -14.40
C TYR A 162 -5.70 12.64 -14.42
N VAL A 163 -6.27 12.28 -13.27
CA VAL A 163 -7.29 11.22 -13.17
C VAL A 163 -8.52 11.58 -14.00
N ARG A 164 -8.99 12.83 -13.90
CA ARG A 164 -10.15 13.32 -14.66
C ARG A 164 -9.92 13.27 -16.18
N LEU A 165 -8.72 13.59 -16.65
CA LEU A 165 -8.43 13.69 -18.09
C LEU A 165 -8.06 12.34 -18.73
N HIS A 166 -7.38 11.46 -17.99
CA HIS A 166 -6.81 10.23 -18.53
C HIS A 166 -7.52 8.96 -18.06
N ASN A 167 -8.42 9.06 -17.06
CA ASN A 167 -9.15 7.95 -16.45
C ASN A 167 -8.27 6.72 -16.18
N PRO A 168 -7.11 6.87 -15.52
CA PRO A 168 -6.22 5.75 -15.24
C PRO A 168 -6.86 4.80 -14.22
N ILE A 169 -6.35 3.59 -14.14
CA ILE A 169 -6.70 2.64 -13.05
C ILE A 169 -6.26 3.19 -11.67
N ARG A 170 -5.38 4.19 -11.67
CA ARG A 170 -4.76 4.80 -10.49
C ARG A 170 -5.64 5.86 -9.86
N THR A 171 -5.63 5.93 -8.53
CA THR A 171 -6.22 7.06 -7.81
C THR A 171 -5.23 8.22 -7.73
N SER A 172 -5.73 9.44 -7.58
CA SER A 172 -4.92 10.65 -7.43
C SER A 172 -3.91 10.53 -6.29
N TYR A 173 -4.33 9.94 -5.17
CA TYR A 173 -3.46 9.65 -4.03
C TYR A 173 -2.33 8.68 -4.40
N SER A 174 -2.61 7.61 -5.15
CA SER A 174 -1.57 6.65 -5.56
C SER A 174 -0.55 7.26 -6.53
N LEU A 175 -1.00 8.13 -7.44
CA LEU A 175 -0.14 8.88 -8.35
C LEU A 175 0.74 9.88 -7.60
N CYS A 176 0.15 10.64 -6.68
CA CYS A 176 0.85 11.58 -5.81
C CYS A 176 1.93 10.88 -4.99
N HIS A 177 1.61 9.72 -4.43
CA HIS A 177 2.55 8.90 -3.66
C HIS A 177 3.70 8.40 -4.54
N ARG A 178 3.41 7.84 -5.71
CA ARG A 178 4.41 7.35 -6.67
C ARG A 178 5.36 8.46 -7.10
N PHE A 179 4.82 9.63 -7.41
CA PHE A 179 5.63 10.79 -7.77
C PHE A 179 6.55 11.20 -6.62
N ARG A 180 6.00 11.39 -5.41
CA ARG A 180 6.77 11.84 -4.24
C ARG A 180 7.95 10.94 -3.89
N TYR A 181 7.72 9.63 -3.85
CA TYR A 181 8.70 8.70 -3.28
C TYR A 181 9.63 8.06 -4.30
N LYS A 182 9.27 8.10 -5.58
CA LYS A 182 10.09 7.53 -6.65
C LYS A 182 10.43 8.55 -7.73
N LEU A 183 9.44 9.00 -8.49
CA LEU A 183 9.70 9.76 -9.72
C LEU A 183 10.40 11.10 -9.47
N ALA A 184 10.06 11.80 -8.38
CA ALA A 184 10.69 13.07 -8.04
C ALA A 184 12.22 12.96 -7.86
N ARG A 185 12.71 11.79 -7.41
CA ARG A 185 14.14 11.52 -7.24
C ARG A 185 14.81 11.18 -8.58
N GLU A 186 14.10 10.44 -9.43
CA GLU A 186 14.60 10.00 -10.73
C GLU A 186 14.55 11.12 -11.80
N ILE A 187 13.74 12.17 -11.61
CA ILE A 187 13.63 13.31 -12.55
C ILE A 187 15.00 13.90 -12.90
N GLN A 188 15.92 13.95 -11.95
CA GLN A 188 17.27 14.50 -12.15
C GLN A 188 18.04 13.71 -13.21
N GLU A 189 17.90 12.38 -13.18
CA GLU A 189 18.59 11.42 -14.05
C GLU A 189 17.87 11.19 -15.39
N MET A 190 16.71 11.83 -15.63
CA MET A 190 15.95 11.61 -16.86
C MET A 190 16.60 12.29 -18.07
N ASP A 191 16.99 11.48 -19.06
CA ASP A 191 17.37 11.96 -20.38
C ASP A 191 16.16 12.53 -21.15
N GLY A 192 16.36 13.61 -21.92
CA GLY A 192 15.34 14.19 -22.79
C GLY A 192 14.45 15.27 -22.17
N LEU A 193 14.64 15.61 -20.90
CA LEU A 193 14.09 16.82 -20.28
C LEU A 193 15.22 17.81 -20.00
N ASP A 194 15.06 19.06 -20.43
CA ASP A 194 15.99 20.11 -20.04
C ASP A 194 15.88 20.41 -18.53
N ILE A 195 16.93 21.01 -17.99
CA ILE A 195 17.05 21.30 -16.56
C ILE A 195 15.95 22.25 -16.07
N GLU A 196 15.51 23.18 -16.92
CA GLU A 196 14.47 24.16 -16.57
C GLU A 196 13.13 23.44 -16.33
N ILE A 197 12.75 22.53 -17.22
CA ILE A 197 11.52 21.74 -17.07
C ILE A 197 11.60 20.85 -15.83
N LYS A 198 12.75 20.21 -15.55
CA LYS A 198 12.94 19.41 -14.33
C LYS A 198 12.70 20.24 -13.07
N LEU A 199 13.27 21.45 -12.99
CA LEU A 199 13.08 22.38 -11.87
C LEU A 199 11.62 22.82 -11.74
N ARG A 200 10.98 23.18 -12.86
CA ARG A 200 9.56 23.59 -12.86
C ARG A 200 8.65 22.46 -12.40
N MET A 201 8.91 21.20 -12.79
CA MET A 201 8.14 20.03 -12.34
C MET A 201 8.22 19.86 -10.81
N LEU A 202 9.40 20.03 -10.22
CA LEU A 202 9.58 19.97 -8.76
C LEU A 202 8.89 21.14 -8.05
N PHE A 203 9.01 22.36 -8.60
CA PHE A 203 8.34 23.56 -8.09
C PHE A 203 6.82 23.41 -8.06
N ILE A 204 6.20 23.04 -9.18
CA ILE A 204 4.72 22.97 -9.26
C ILE A 204 4.13 21.89 -8.38
N THR A 205 4.92 20.85 -8.07
CA THR A 205 4.48 19.74 -7.21
C THR A 205 4.83 19.95 -5.74
N SER A 206 5.55 21.05 -5.40
CA SER A 206 6.05 21.33 -4.05
C SER A 206 6.89 20.19 -3.46
N TYR A 207 7.60 19.44 -4.31
CA TYR A 207 8.46 18.33 -3.90
C TYR A 207 9.93 18.70 -4.12
N HIS A 208 10.68 18.67 -3.03
CA HIS A 208 12.12 18.94 -3.03
C HIS A 208 12.90 17.74 -2.51
N PRO A 209 13.31 16.81 -3.38
CA PRO A 209 14.47 15.97 -3.11
C PRO A 209 15.68 16.63 -3.78
N LEU A 210 16.02 17.84 -3.39
CA LEU A 210 17.24 18.49 -3.89
C LEU A 210 18.37 18.08 -2.96
N ASP A 211 19.33 17.29 -3.45
CA ASP A 211 20.60 17.16 -2.75
C ASP A 211 21.34 18.51 -2.81
N GLU A 212 22.22 18.76 -1.84
CA GLU A 212 22.98 20.01 -1.74
C GLU A 212 23.95 20.22 -2.92
N GLN A 213 24.44 19.15 -3.56
CA GLN A 213 25.33 19.22 -4.72
C GLN A 213 24.59 19.78 -5.96
N PHE A 214 23.32 19.44 -6.12
CA PHE A 214 22.45 19.95 -7.17
C PHE A 214 22.10 21.42 -6.96
N ILE A 215 21.97 21.89 -5.71
CA ILE A 215 21.73 23.31 -5.42
C ILE A 215 23.01 24.14 -5.60
N GLN A 216 24.17 23.62 -5.18
CA GLN A 216 25.45 24.32 -5.26
C GLN A 216 25.90 24.58 -6.71
N GLY A 217 25.47 23.76 -7.67
CA GLY A 217 25.72 23.99 -9.10
C GLY A 217 25.01 25.23 -9.69
N TYR A 218 24.05 25.83 -8.98
CA TYR A 218 23.19 26.90 -9.51
C TYR A 218 23.06 28.12 -8.60
N ALA A 219 23.93 28.28 -7.58
CA ALA A 219 23.98 29.46 -6.72
C ALA A 219 24.50 30.75 -7.42
N PHE A 220 24.52 30.79 -8.75
CA PHE A 220 24.93 31.94 -9.55
C PHE A 220 23.92 32.24 -10.65
N PHE A 221 22.73 32.75 -10.28
CA PHE A 221 21.95 33.69 -11.10
C PHE A 221 21.07 34.55 -10.19
#